data_AF-A0A3D0VWP8-F1
#
_entry.id   AF-A0A3D0VWP8-F1
#
_cell.length_a   1.000
_cell.length_b   1.000
_cell.length_c   1.000
_cell.angle_alpha   90.00
_cell.angle_beta   90.00
_cell.angle_gamma   90.00
#
_symmetry.space_group_name_H-M   'P 1'
#
loop_
_entity.id
_entity.type
_entity.pdbx_description
1 polymer ?
#
loop_
_entity_poly.entity_id
_entity_poly.type
_entity_poly.pdbx_seq_one_letter_code
_entity_poly.pdbx_strand_id
1 'polypeptide(L)'
;MLDIWSHGFSIFGVGFDQSHENDSLTPYEIRKGIEESNLSRVDVLIFSACLMMDLGVLGELKDYVEAVTGSADSVPGDGSFYGNSGNRGIVGVIEDYSSSTSVDMAKAICVANYESYFNKNQQNAYGDIYQFLTYSAVDQSKADKVMSSLKELILDNSGELRSSFFQLFSEFILNESVFYSCYDYSGTSNVGDVLDLGSFAYALSKSGNAKADALLQSIKEYIVEAKHIRAEPEFNEEHIGLGILFKYPESNFGSYYINTNETYRNTGWNLLINPDN
;
A
#
# COMPACT_ATOMS: atom_id res chain seq x y z
N MET A 1 8.64 8.85 -15.18
CA MET A 1 8.40 8.86 -13.72
C MET A 1 7.32 9.89 -13.37
N LEU A 2 6.43 9.56 -12.44
CA LEU A 2 5.41 10.46 -11.88
C LEU A 2 5.49 10.37 -10.34
N ASP A 3 5.46 11.51 -9.64
CA ASP A 3 5.33 11.56 -8.18
C ASP A 3 4.03 12.29 -7.83
N ILE A 4 3.21 11.66 -6.99
CA ILE A 4 1.99 12.25 -6.45
C ILE A 4 2.22 12.53 -4.97
N TRP A 5 2.47 13.80 -4.65
CA TRP A 5 2.71 14.29 -3.30
C TRP A 5 1.46 14.98 -2.72
N SER A 6 0.85 14.36 -1.70
CA SER A 6 -0.26 14.93 -0.95
C SER A 6 -0.65 14.05 0.24
N HIS A 7 -1.79 14.32 0.86
CA HIS A 7 -2.50 13.35 1.69
C HIS A 7 -3.05 12.22 0.83
N GLY A 8 -2.87 10.99 1.30
CA GLY A 8 -3.38 9.78 0.68
C GLY A 8 -4.24 9.01 1.66
N PHE A 9 -5.17 8.23 1.13
CA PHE A 9 -6.09 7.44 1.93
C PHE A 9 -6.54 6.19 1.16
N SER A 10 -5.59 5.32 0.79
CA SER A 10 -5.89 4.04 0.13
C SER A 10 -6.84 4.24 -1.07
N ILE A 11 -7.85 3.39 -1.24
CA ILE A 11 -8.79 3.41 -2.37
C ILE A 11 -9.71 4.64 -2.40
N PHE A 12 -9.73 5.46 -1.34
CA PHE A 12 -10.46 6.72 -1.33
C PHE A 12 -9.76 7.78 -2.17
N GLY A 13 -8.44 7.67 -2.35
CA GLY A 13 -7.68 8.51 -3.25
C GLY A 13 -6.53 9.24 -2.57
N VAL A 14 -5.97 10.20 -3.32
CA VAL A 14 -4.84 11.04 -2.95
C VAL A 14 -5.06 12.45 -3.48
N GLY A 15 -4.44 13.46 -2.88
CA GLY A 15 -4.57 14.82 -3.42
C GLY A 15 -5.85 15.51 -2.97
N PHE A 16 -6.18 15.44 -1.68
CA PHE A 16 -7.41 16.02 -1.13
C PHE A 16 -7.46 17.55 -1.31
N ASP A 17 -8.43 18.04 -2.07
CA ASP A 17 -8.72 19.46 -2.26
C ASP A 17 -9.72 19.96 -1.21
N GLN A 18 -9.17 20.54 -0.16
CA GLN A 18 -9.95 21.12 0.94
C GLN A 18 -10.83 22.31 0.51
N SER A 19 -10.60 22.88 -0.68
CA SER A 19 -11.40 23.98 -1.21
C SER A 19 -12.67 23.52 -1.92
N HIS A 20 -12.77 22.22 -2.23
CA HIS A 20 -13.88 21.65 -3.00
C HIS A 20 -14.37 20.34 -2.35
N GLU A 21 -15.09 20.47 -1.24
CA GLU A 21 -15.75 19.34 -0.55
C GLU A 21 -14.82 18.19 -0.12
N ASN A 22 -13.51 18.43 0.00
CA ASN A 22 -12.47 17.41 0.20
C ASN A 22 -12.45 16.36 -0.92
N ASP A 23 -12.68 16.79 -2.17
CA ASP A 23 -12.49 15.94 -3.35
C ASP A 23 -11.06 15.41 -3.43
N SER A 24 -10.88 14.23 -4.01
CA SER A 24 -9.58 13.55 -4.08
C SER A 24 -9.45 12.75 -5.36
N LEU A 25 -8.24 12.61 -5.88
CA LEU A 25 -7.96 11.77 -7.04
C LEU A 25 -8.04 10.30 -6.64
N THR A 26 -9.12 9.63 -7.05
CA THR A 26 -9.29 8.19 -6.86
C THR A 26 -8.31 7.39 -7.72
N PRO A 27 -7.99 6.12 -7.37
CA PRO A 27 -7.16 5.28 -8.22
C PRO A 27 -7.70 5.12 -9.65
N TYR A 28 -9.04 5.07 -9.78
CA TYR A 28 -9.71 5.07 -11.09
C TYR A 28 -9.41 6.34 -11.88
N GLU A 29 -9.50 7.52 -11.28
CA GLU A 29 -9.22 8.78 -11.99
C GLU A 29 -7.75 8.92 -12.35
N ILE A 30 -6.82 8.47 -11.50
CA ILE A 30 -5.39 8.41 -11.82
C ILE A 30 -5.17 7.51 -13.03
N ARG A 31 -5.78 6.31 -13.04
CA ARG A 31 -5.75 5.38 -14.18
C ARG A 31 -6.24 6.06 -15.46
N LYS A 32 -7.42 6.68 -15.42
CA LYS A 32 -8.01 7.39 -16.58
C LYS A 32 -7.11 8.54 -17.05
N GLY A 33 -6.51 9.28 -16.12
CA GLY A 33 -5.58 10.37 -16.43
C GLY A 33 -4.31 9.88 -17.15
N ILE A 34 -3.73 8.75 -16.71
CA ILE A 34 -2.58 8.14 -17.38
C ILE A 34 -2.99 7.63 -18.77
N GLU A 35 -4.11 6.91 -18.86
CA GLU A 35 -4.66 6.35 -20.10
C GLU A 35 -4.90 7.44 -21.16
N GLU A 36 -5.46 8.58 -20.76
CA GLU A 36 -5.80 9.69 -21.66
C GLU A 36 -4.63 10.65 -21.93
N SER A 37 -3.51 10.49 -21.22
CA SER A 37 -2.30 11.27 -21.44
C SER A 37 -1.51 10.78 -22.66
N ASN A 38 -0.64 11.63 -23.20
CA ASN A 38 0.33 11.22 -24.23
C ASN A 38 1.39 10.22 -23.71
N LEU A 39 1.47 9.98 -22.40
CA LEU A 39 2.37 8.99 -21.83
C LEU A 39 1.82 7.58 -22.04
N SER A 40 0.50 7.39 -21.90
CA SER A 40 -0.23 6.10 -21.89
C SER A 40 0.22 5.06 -20.85
N ARG A 41 1.45 5.20 -20.31
CA ARG A 41 2.06 4.36 -19.27
C ARG A 41 3.11 5.16 -18.50
N VAL A 42 3.34 4.79 -17.24
CA VAL A 42 4.36 5.38 -16.37
C VAL A 42 5.39 4.31 -15.98
N ASP A 43 6.67 4.58 -16.19
CA ASP A 43 7.73 3.64 -15.79
C ASP A 43 7.75 3.44 -14.27
N VAL A 44 7.86 4.54 -13.53
CA VAL A 44 7.87 4.55 -12.06
C VAL A 44 6.86 5.57 -11.53
N LEU A 45 5.92 5.10 -10.72
CA LEU A 45 5.01 5.94 -9.94
C LEU A 45 5.50 5.99 -8.49
N ILE A 46 5.59 7.20 -7.94
CA ILE A 46 5.89 7.44 -6.54
C ILE A 46 4.62 7.97 -5.89
N PHE A 47 4.22 7.37 -4.79
CA PHE A 47 3.24 7.95 -3.89
C PHE A 47 3.95 8.54 -2.68
N SER A 48 4.21 9.84 -2.74
CA SER A 48 4.63 10.62 -1.58
C SER A 48 3.41 11.00 -0.72
N ALA A 49 2.62 9.99 -0.35
CA ALA A 49 1.31 10.10 0.29
C ALA A 49 1.00 8.85 1.15
N CYS A 50 0.24 9.04 2.22
CA CYS A 50 -0.11 7.99 3.18
C CYS A 50 -0.97 6.87 2.55
N LEU A 51 -0.79 5.62 3.00
CA LEU A 51 -1.68 4.48 2.74
C LEU A 51 -1.84 4.12 1.25
N MET A 52 -0.89 4.51 0.39
CA MET A 52 -1.02 4.31 -1.06
C MET A 52 -0.39 3.00 -1.55
N MET A 53 0.48 2.36 -0.77
CA MET A 53 0.91 0.98 -1.03
C MET A 53 -0.16 0.00 -0.56
N ASP A 54 -1.34 0.12 -1.17
CA ASP A 54 -2.54 -0.68 -0.92
C ASP A 54 -2.88 -1.47 -2.17
N LEU A 55 -3.18 -2.77 -2.05
CA LEU A 55 -3.45 -3.63 -3.21
C LEU A 55 -4.63 -3.14 -4.05
N GLY A 56 -5.67 -2.57 -3.43
CA GLY A 56 -6.82 -1.99 -4.13
C GLY A 56 -6.45 -0.78 -4.98
N VAL A 57 -5.49 0.02 -4.54
CA VAL A 57 -4.92 1.15 -5.30
C VAL A 57 -4.02 0.61 -6.42
N LEU A 58 -3.04 -0.21 -6.06
CA LEU A 58 -2.00 -0.67 -6.99
C LEU A 58 -2.57 -1.56 -8.09
N GLY A 59 -3.59 -2.38 -7.79
CA GLY A 59 -4.25 -3.24 -8.77
C GLY A 59 -5.02 -2.46 -9.85
N GLU A 60 -5.63 -1.31 -9.51
CA GLU A 60 -6.27 -0.42 -10.50
C GLU A 60 -5.25 0.18 -11.47
N LEU A 61 -3.99 0.34 -11.03
CA LEU A 61 -2.94 0.99 -11.80
C LEU A 61 -2.00 0.01 -12.53
N LYS A 62 -2.15 -1.30 -12.30
CA LYS A 62 -1.17 -2.33 -12.70
C LYS A 62 -0.84 -2.35 -14.20
N ASP A 63 -1.80 -2.03 -15.05
CA ASP A 63 -1.63 -2.09 -16.51
C ASP A 63 -1.07 -0.77 -17.08
N TYR A 64 -1.01 0.29 -16.27
CA TYR A 64 -0.62 1.64 -16.67
C TYR A 64 0.69 2.09 -16.01
N VAL A 65 1.24 1.30 -15.10
CA VAL A 65 2.48 1.59 -14.37
C VAL A 65 3.37 0.35 -14.34
N GLU A 66 4.68 0.48 -14.51
CA GLU A 66 5.61 -0.67 -14.45
C GLU A 66 6.07 -1.00 -13.02
N ALA A 67 6.45 0.03 -12.26
CA ALA A 67 6.86 -0.11 -10.87
C ALA A 67 6.28 1.02 -10.02
N VAL A 68 6.00 0.72 -8.74
CA VAL A 68 5.46 1.71 -7.80
C VAL A 68 6.31 1.71 -6.53
N THR A 69 6.47 2.87 -5.90
CA THR A 69 7.03 2.97 -4.55
C THR A 69 6.29 4.00 -3.70
N GLY A 70 6.18 3.75 -2.40
CA GLY A 70 5.44 4.58 -1.45
C GLY A 70 5.39 3.94 -0.06
N SER A 71 4.47 4.40 0.78
CA SER A 71 4.22 3.85 2.12
C SER A 71 2.90 3.08 2.18
N ALA A 72 2.89 1.97 2.92
CA ALA A 72 1.66 1.26 3.25
C ALA A 72 0.97 1.85 4.48
N ASP A 73 1.71 2.63 5.27
CA ASP A 73 1.26 3.41 6.42
C ASP A 73 1.31 4.93 6.10
N SER A 74 1.49 5.76 7.11
CA SER A 74 1.70 7.19 6.99
C SER A 74 3.04 7.52 6.32
N VAL A 75 3.10 8.70 5.70
CA VAL A 75 4.32 9.31 5.15
C VAL A 75 4.60 10.59 5.95
N PRO A 76 5.84 10.86 6.38
CA PRO A 76 6.15 12.14 7.01
C PRO A 76 5.88 13.29 6.03
N GLY A 77 5.40 14.44 6.52
CA GLY A 77 4.87 15.52 5.67
C GLY A 77 5.82 16.06 4.59
N ASP A 78 7.13 15.87 4.74
CA ASP A 78 8.12 16.24 3.72
C ASP A 78 7.98 15.41 2.42
N GLY A 79 7.36 14.23 2.46
CA GLY A 79 7.23 13.32 1.31
C GLY A 79 8.57 12.79 0.82
N SER A 80 8.69 12.58 -0.50
CA SER A 80 9.95 12.13 -1.11
C SER A 80 11.11 13.11 -0.89
N PHE A 81 12.31 12.58 -0.73
CA PHE A 81 13.51 13.39 -0.63
C PHE A 81 13.99 13.82 -2.02
N TYR A 82 13.50 14.95 -2.52
CA TYR A 82 13.90 15.52 -3.82
C TYR A 82 15.36 15.96 -3.91
N GLY A 83 16.05 16.03 -2.77
CA GLY A 83 17.45 16.46 -2.66
C GLY A 83 17.61 17.82 -1.98
N ASN A 84 18.87 18.20 -1.75
CA ASN A 84 19.31 19.46 -1.19
C ASN A 84 20.74 19.78 -1.67
N SER A 85 21.38 20.80 -1.08
CA SER A 85 22.71 21.26 -1.49
C SER A 85 23.86 20.24 -1.29
N GLY A 86 23.65 19.18 -0.51
CA GLY A 86 24.66 18.16 -0.21
C GLY A 86 24.31 16.75 -0.68
N ASN A 87 23.06 16.50 -1.10
CA ASN A 87 22.61 15.21 -1.61
C ASN A 87 21.53 15.42 -2.70
N ARG A 88 21.65 14.73 -3.82
CA ARG A 88 20.74 14.86 -4.98
C ARG A 88 19.38 14.16 -4.79
N GLY A 89 19.18 13.42 -3.70
CA GLY A 89 17.93 12.73 -3.39
C GLY A 89 17.44 11.85 -4.54
N ILE A 90 16.12 11.78 -4.71
CA ILE A 90 15.49 11.03 -5.81
C ILE A 90 15.85 11.60 -7.19
N VAL A 91 16.18 12.89 -7.30
CA VAL A 91 16.65 13.48 -8.58
C VAL A 91 17.99 12.85 -9.00
N GLY A 92 18.88 12.61 -8.05
CA GLY A 92 20.13 11.88 -8.29
C GLY A 92 19.89 10.42 -8.67
N VAL A 93 18.93 9.76 -8.01
CA VAL A 93 18.55 8.38 -8.35
C VAL A 93 18.06 8.27 -9.79
N ILE A 94 17.23 9.20 -10.25
CA ILE A 94 16.74 9.22 -11.64
C ILE A 94 17.90 9.31 -12.64
N GLU A 95 18.90 10.15 -12.35
CA GLU A 95 20.08 10.29 -13.20
C GLU A 95 20.91 9.00 -13.21
N ASP A 96 21.22 8.48 -12.02
CA ASP A 96 22.09 7.31 -11.82
C ASP A 96 21.45 6.00 -12.37
N TYR A 97 20.12 5.91 -12.38
CA TYR A 97 19.35 4.75 -12.84
C TYR A 97 18.67 4.98 -14.20
N SER A 98 19.03 6.03 -14.94
CA SER A 98 18.42 6.38 -16.24
C SER A 98 18.53 5.31 -17.34
N SER A 99 19.42 4.32 -17.17
CA SER A 99 19.57 3.16 -18.08
C SER A 99 19.21 1.82 -17.44
N SER A 100 18.72 1.84 -16.19
CA SER A 100 18.30 0.66 -15.45
C SER A 100 16.84 0.33 -15.73
N THR A 101 16.35 -0.80 -15.20
CA THR A 101 14.93 -1.14 -15.26
C THR A 101 14.10 -0.21 -14.35
N SER A 102 12.82 -0.03 -14.69
CA SER A 102 11.85 0.71 -13.85
C SER A 102 11.78 0.13 -12.42
N VAL A 103 11.89 -1.19 -12.30
CA VAL A 103 11.94 -1.90 -11.02
C VAL A 103 13.18 -1.50 -10.22
N ASP A 104 14.39 -1.54 -10.82
CA ASP A 104 15.63 -1.16 -10.12
C ASP A 104 15.61 0.32 -9.68
N MET A 105 15.05 1.20 -10.52
CA MET A 105 14.88 2.62 -10.17
C MET A 105 13.91 2.79 -9.00
N ALA A 106 12.77 2.10 -8.99
CA ALA A 106 11.80 2.15 -7.88
C ALA A 106 12.40 1.64 -6.57
N LYS A 107 13.21 0.57 -6.61
CA LYS A 107 13.96 0.08 -5.45
C LYS A 107 14.92 1.15 -4.91
N ALA A 108 15.68 1.79 -5.78
CA ALA A 108 16.63 2.82 -5.38
C ALA A 108 15.93 4.06 -4.78
N ILE A 109 14.78 4.46 -5.32
CA ILE A 109 13.95 5.54 -4.77
C ILE A 109 13.41 5.16 -3.39
N CYS A 110 12.89 3.93 -3.23
CA CYS A 110 12.43 3.40 -1.95
C CYS A 110 13.52 3.49 -0.87
N VAL A 111 14.74 3.05 -1.20
CA VAL A 111 15.89 3.13 -0.27
C VAL A 111 16.24 4.59 0.03
N ALA A 112 16.33 5.45 -0.99
CA ALA A 112 16.70 6.85 -0.82
C ALA A 112 15.71 7.62 0.07
N ASN A 113 14.40 7.39 -0.11
CA ASN A 113 13.35 8.01 0.70
C ASN A 113 13.29 7.48 2.14
N TYR A 114 13.64 6.21 2.37
CA TYR A 114 13.71 5.69 3.72
C TYR A 114 14.94 6.24 4.46
N GLU A 115 16.12 6.16 3.83
CA GLU A 115 17.38 6.55 4.45
C GLU A 115 17.51 8.06 4.70
N SER A 116 16.80 8.89 3.94
CA SER A 116 16.81 10.35 4.09
C SER A 116 16.34 10.83 5.47
N TYR A 117 15.48 10.07 6.16
CA TYR A 117 15.03 10.39 7.52
C TYR A 117 16.03 10.02 8.62
N PHE A 118 16.99 9.15 8.32
CA PHE A 118 18.03 8.72 9.25
C PHE A 118 19.37 9.42 9.00
N ASN A 119 19.58 9.88 7.77
CA ASN A 119 20.79 10.57 7.38
C ASN A 119 20.76 12.04 7.80
N LYS A 120 21.81 12.46 8.52
CA LYS A 120 21.94 13.83 9.00
C LYS A 120 21.85 14.84 7.85
N ASN A 121 21.02 15.88 8.04
CA ASN A 121 20.80 16.98 7.11
C ASN A 121 20.12 16.60 5.77
N GLN A 122 19.40 15.48 5.67
CA GLN A 122 18.64 15.14 4.46
C GLN A 122 17.15 15.48 4.61
N GLN A 123 16.43 14.75 5.44
CA GLN A 123 15.09 15.11 5.91
C GLN A 123 15.04 15.07 7.43
N ASN A 124 14.09 15.80 8.01
CA ASN A 124 13.94 15.84 9.46
C ASN A 124 12.96 14.76 9.90
N ALA A 125 13.43 13.91 10.80
CA ALA A 125 12.56 13.05 11.58
C ALA A 125 11.74 13.92 12.56
N TYR A 126 10.47 14.19 12.24
CA TYR A 126 9.57 14.94 13.12
C TYR A 126 8.59 14.04 13.86
N GLY A 127 8.52 14.15 15.19
CA GLY A 127 7.51 13.46 15.99
C GLY A 127 7.63 11.93 15.93
N ASP A 128 6.50 11.26 15.73
CA ASP A 128 6.35 9.82 15.87
C ASP A 128 6.74 9.02 14.61
N ILE A 129 7.60 9.54 13.72
CA ILE A 129 8.02 8.79 12.50
C ILE A 129 8.53 7.38 12.83
N TYR A 130 9.11 7.21 14.02
CA TYR A 130 9.65 5.94 14.48
C TYR A 130 8.57 4.89 14.76
N GLN A 131 7.30 5.29 14.71
CA GLN A 131 6.14 4.44 14.92
C GLN A 131 5.48 4.02 13.61
N PHE A 132 5.76 4.66 12.47
CA PHE A 132 4.98 4.42 11.24
C PHE A 132 5.79 4.45 9.92
N LEU A 133 7.10 4.72 9.95
CA LEU A 133 7.87 4.85 8.72
C LEU A 133 7.95 3.50 7.97
N THR A 134 7.23 3.42 6.85
CA THR A 134 7.27 2.30 5.90
C THR A 134 7.55 2.83 4.50
N TYR A 135 8.41 2.14 3.77
CA TYR A 135 8.59 2.34 2.34
C TYR A 135 8.72 0.99 1.67
N SER A 136 8.01 0.78 0.57
CA SER A 136 8.16 -0.41 -0.26
C SER A 136 8.18 -0.03 -1.73
N ALA A 137 8.69 -0.94 -2.55
CA ALA A 137 8.61 -0.89 -4.00
C ALA A 137 8.07 -2.21 -4.56
N VAL A 138 7.25 -2.11 -5.60
CA VAL A 138 6.61 -3.25 -6.26
C VAL A 138 6.88 -3.30 -7.76
N ASP A 139 6.82 -4.51 -8.30
CA ASP A 139 6.87 -4.82 -9.73
C ASP A 139 5.47 -5.16 -10.24
N GLN A 140 4.84 -4.24 -10.98
CA GLN A 140 3.43 -4.38 -11.40
C GLN A 140 3.20 -5.55 -12.36
N SER A 141 4.25 -6.08 -13.00
CA SER A 141 4.13 -7.30 -13.82
C SER A 141 3.72 -8.54 -13.02
N LYS A 142 3.81 -8.49 -11.69
CA LYS A 142 3.45 -9.59 -10.77
C LYS A 142 2.14 -9.36 -10.02
N ALA A 143 1.48 -8.21 -10.21
CA ALA A 143 0.25 -7.87 -9.50
C ALA A 143 -0.87 -8.92 -9.72
N ASP A 144 -1.01 -9.42 -10.96
CA ASP A 144 -2.01 -10.44 -11.30
C ASP A 144 -1.83 -11.75 -10.52
N LYS A 145 -0.59 -12.13 -10.19
CA LYS A 145 -0.30 -13.31 -9.38
C LYS A 145 -0.78 -13.12 -7.94
N VAL A 146 -0.51 -11.96 -7.33
CA VAL A 146 -0.98 -11.62 -5.98
C VAL A 146 -2.50 -11.61 -5.92
N MET A 147 -3.15 -10.93 -6.87
CA MET A 147 -4.61 -10.86 -6.92
C MET A 147 -5.25 -12.23 -7.13
N SER A 148 -4.65 -13.09 -7.98
CA SER A 148 -5.16 -14.44 -8.22
C SER A 148 -5.00 -15.33 -6.98
N SER A 149 -3.84 -15.28 -6.31
CA SER A 149 -3.64 -16.04 -5.07
C SER A 149 -4.54 -15.56 -3.93
N LEU A 150 -4.80 -14.25 -3.83
CA LEU A 150 -5.77 -13.70 -2.88
C LEU A 150 -7.19 -14.19 -3.19
N LYS A 151 -7.56 -14.21 -4.48
CA LYS A 151 -8.86 -14.74 -4.93
C LYS A 151 -9.05 -16.20 -4.55
N GLU A 152 -8.06 -17.04 -4.82
CA GLU A 152 -8.11 -18.47 -4.48
C GLU A 152 -8.21 -18.67 -2.96
N LEU A 153 -7.49 -17.89 -2.17
CA LEU A 153 -7.59 -17.94 -0.71
C LEU A 153 -9.01 -17.59 -0.24
N ILE A 154 -9.63 -16.53 -0.77
CA ILE A 154 -10.93 -16.03 -0.32
C ILE A 154 -12.08 -16.90 -0.80
N LEU A 155 -12.16 -17.17 -2.11
CA LEU A 155 -13.32 -17.82 -2.71
C LEU A 155 -13.43 -19.30 -2.33
N ASP A 156 -12.31 -20.00 -2.26
CA ASP A 156 -12.32 -21.43 -1.96
C ASP A 156 -12.51 -21.74 -0.47
N ASN A 157 -12.29 -20.75 0.39
CA ASN A 157 -12.55 -20.87 1.83
C ASN A 157 -13.76 -20.03 2.25
N SER A 158 -14.55 -19.52 1.31
CA SER A 158 -15.55 -18.46 1.56
C SER A 158 -16.59 -18.78 2.64
N GLY A 159 -16.82 -20.07 2.97
CA GLY A 159 -17.62 -20.48 4.13
C GLY A 159 -16.85 -20.41 5.46
N GLU A 160 -15.71 -21.09 5.56
CA GLU A 160 -14.93 -21.20 6.79
C GLU A 160 -14.16 -19.91 7.12
N LEU A 161 -13.48 -19.33 6.12
CA LEU A 161 -12.80 -18.05 6.27
C LEU A 161 -13.81 -16.98 6.64
N ARG A 162 -14.95 -16.81 5.97
CA ARG A 162 -15.95 -15.78 6.36
C ARG A 162 -16.53 -15.98 7.76
N SER A 163 -16.79 -17.22 8.16
CA SER A 163 -17.34 -17.55 9.50
C SER A 163 -16.33 -17.28 10.61
N SER A 164 -15.05 -17.55 10.34
CA SER A 164 -13.96 -17.35 11.27
C SER A 164 -13.23 -16.02 11.07
N PHE A 165 -13.54 -15.26 10.01
CA PHE A 165 -12.74 -14.11 9.58
C PHE A 165 -12.67 -13.09 10.69
N PHE A 166 -13.82 -12.72 11.25
CA PHE A 166 -13.92 -11.79 12.37
C PHE A 166 -13.39 -12.36 13.68
N GLN A 167 -13.38 -13.69 13.86
CA GLN A 167 -12.83 -14.32 15.05
C GLN A 167 -11.29 -14.39 15.00
N LEU A 168 -10.73 -14.86 13.87
CA LEU A 168 -9.32 -14.75 13.53
C LEU A 168 -8.88 -13.28 13.60
N PHE A 169 -9.69 -12.35 13.06
CA PHE A 169 -9.46 -10.93 13.17
C PHE A 169 -9.49 -10.43 14.60
N SER A 170 -10.35 -10.94 15.48
CA SER A 170 -10.33 -10.51 16.89
C SER A 170 -9.02 -10.89 17.60
N GLU A 171 -8.37 -11.99 17.18
CA GLU A 171 -7.03 -12.35 17.63
C GLU A 171 -5.94 -11.45 17.01
N PHE A 172 -6.14 -11.01 15.75
CA PHE A 172 -5.27 -10.05 15.06
C PHE A 172 -5.41 -8.60 15.56
N ILE A 173 -6.62 -8.11 15.84
CA ILE A 173 -6.94 -6.75 16.32
C ILE A 173 -6.32 -6.50 17.69
N LEU A 174 -6.18 -7.55 18.51
CA LEU A 174 -5.45 -7.44 19.79
C LEU A 174 -3.95 -7.26 19.60
N ASN A 175 -3.44 -7.43 18.38
CA ASN A 175 -2.06 -7.19 18.00
C ASN A 175 -2.01 -6.02 17.01
N GLU A 176 -1.88 -4.79 17.49
CA GLU A 176 -1.85 -3.55 16.68
C GLU A 176 -0.74 -3.52 15.60
N SER A 177 0.14 -4.52 15.51
CA SER A 177 1.18 -4.62 14.50
C SER A 177 0.67 -4.91 13.08
N VAL A 178 -0.52 -5.51 12.92
CA VAL A 178 -1.07 -5.92 11.61
C VAL A 178 -1.86 -4.84 10.87
N PHE A 179 -2.06 -3.68 11.47
CA PHE A 179 -2.80 -2.59 10.86
C PHE A 179 -1.94 -1.34 10.73
N TYR A 180 -2.12 -0.67 9.59
CA TYR A 180 -1.78 0.73 9.43
C TYR A 180 -3.05 1.53 9.75
N SER A 181 -3.01 2.26 10.86
CA SER A 181 -4.17 2.99 11.36
C SER A 181 -4.50 4.14 10.42
N CYS A 182 -5.75 4.22 9.96
CA CYS A 182 -6.20 5.42 9.26
C CYS A 182 -7.03 6.33 10.18
N TYR A 183 -6.48 7.50 10.45
CA TYR A 183 -7.19 8.56 11.13
C TYR A 183 -7.80 9.53 10.12
N ASP A 184 -8.95 10.09 10.49
CA ASP A 184 -9.54 11.20 9.76
C ASP A 184 -8.59 12.39 9.73
N TYR A 185 -8.91 13.38 8.89
CA TYR A 185 -8.07 14.57 8.73
C TYR A 185 -7.86 15.36 10.04
N SER A 186 -8.76 15.20 11.01
CA SER A 186 -8.62 15.81 12.35
C SER A 186 -7.68 15.01 13.28
N GLY A 187 -7.31 13.79 12.90
CA GLY A 187 -6.52 12.87 13.72
C GLY A 187 -7.29 12.30 14.90
N THR A 188 -8.61 12.49 14.96
CA THR A 188 -9.42 12.18 16.16
C THR A 188 -10.28 10.95 16.03
N SER A 189 -10.56 10.51 14.80
CA SER A 189 -11.44 9.37 14.54
C SER A 189 -10.77 8.38 13.59
N ASN A 190 -10.66 7.11 14.01
CA ASN A 190 -10.29 6.04 13.09
C ASN A 190 -11.43 5.87 12.08
N VAL A 191 -11.12 6.09 10.80
CA VAL A 191 -12.08 6.03 9.69
C VAL A 191 -12.00 4.71 8.92
N GLY A 192 -10.97 3.92 9.15
CA GLY A 192 -10.75 2.60 8.59
C GLY A 192 -9.35 2.10 8.95
N ASP A 193 -9.11 0.81 8.76
CA ASP A 193 -7.77 0.26 8.94
C ASP A 193 -7.27 -0.28 7.61
N VAL A 194 -5.97 -0.19 7.36
CA VAL A 194 -5.35 -0.90 6.25
C VAL A 194 -4.63 -2.10 6.85
N LEU A 195 -5.05 -3.30 6.47
CA LEU A 195 -4.45 -4.55 6.92
C LEU A 195 -3.13 -4.79 6.20
N ASP A 196 -2.06 -5.13 6.92
CA ASP A 196 -0.84 -5.67 6.34
C ASP A 196 -1.13 -7.04 5.71
N LEU A 197 -1.17 -7.08 4.39
CA LEU A 197 -1.56 -8.27 3.64
C LEU A 197 -0.54 -9.41 3.79
N GLY A 198 0.73 -9.09 4.01
CA GLY A 198 1.78 -10.05 4.27
C GLY A 198 1.60 -10.77 5.59
N SER A 199 1.35 -9.98 6.63
CA SER A 199 1.14 -10.51 7.98
C SER A 199 -0.17 -11.31 8.06
N PHE A 200 -1.22 -10.87 7.37
CA PHE A 200 -2.46 -11.65 7.20
C PHE A 200 -2.21 -13.01 6.53
N ALA A 201 -1.53 -13.02 5.38
CA ALA A 201 -1.22 -14.25 4.66
C ALA A 201 -0.34 -15.19 5.49
N TYR A 202 0.65 -14.65 6.17
CA TYR A 202 1.57 -15.42 6.99
C TYR A 202 0.90 -16.08 8.19
N ALA A 203 0.03 -15.38 8.88
CA ALA A 203 -0.61 -15.94 10.06
C ALA A 203 -1.62 -17.06 9.69
N LEU A 204 -2.29 -16.95 8.55
CA LEU A 204 -3.06 -18.06 7.98
C LEU A 204 -2.16 -19.21 7.52
N SER A 205 -0.98 -18.91 6.95
CA SER A 205 0.04 -19.90 6.58
C SER A 205 0.51 -20.71 7.80
N LYS A 206 0.73 -20.07 8.96
CA LYS A 206 1.06 -20.75 10.24
C LYS A 206 0.02 -21.78 10.68
N SER A 207 -1.24 -21.62 10.27
CA SER A 207 -2.30 -22.61 10.53
C SER A 207 -2.27 -23.84 9.59
N GLY A 208 -1.33 -23.89 8.62
CA GLY A 208 -1.21 -24.94 7.62
C GLY A 208 -2.03 -24.70 6.35
N ASN A 209 -2.46 -23.46 6.08
CA ASN A 209 -3.25 -23.14 4.89
C ASN A 209 -2.35 -22.94 3.66
N ALA A 210 -2.30 -23.94 2.78
CA ALA A 210 -1.48 -23.92 1.56
C ALA A 210 -1.79 -22.76 0.59
N LYS A 211 -3.02 -22.21 0.60
CA LYS A 211 -3.38 -21.05 -0.23
C LYS A 211 -2.86 -19.75 0.38
N ALA A 212 -2.79 -19.70 1.69
CA ALA A 212 -2.14 -18.59 2.38
C ALA A 212 -0.62 -18.62 2.17
N ASP A 213 0.00 -19.81 2.11
CA ASP A 213 1.41 -19.96 1.68
C ASP A 213 1.63 -19.41 0.27
N ALA A 214 0.74 -19.77 -0.67
CA ALA A 214 0.81 -19.30 -2.06
C ALA A 214 0.64 -17.78 -2.16
N LEU A 215 -0.31 -17.20 -1.41
CA LEU A 215 -0.47 -15.76 -1.31
C LEU A 215 0.79 -15.09 -0.75
N LEU A 216 1.30 -15.56 0.40
CA LEU A 216 2.51 -14.99 1.01
C LEU A 216 3.69 -15.01 0.04
N GLN A 217 3.92 -16.13 -0.65
CA GLN A 217 4.98 -16.25 -1.65
C GLN A 217 4.78 -15.29 -2.83
N SER A 218 3.54 -15.13 -3.32
CA SER A 218 3.25 -14.18 -4.39
C SER A 218 3.54 -12.73 -3.98
N ILE A 219 3.24 -12.34 -2.74
CA ILE A 219 3.53 -10.98 -2.27
C ILE A 219 5.04 -10.77 -2.11
N LYS A 220 5.79 -11.76 -1.61
CA LYS A 220 7.26 -11.72 -1.53
C LYS A 220 7.94 -11.56 -2.90
N GLU A 221 7.32 -12.06 -3.96
CA GLU A 221 7.82 -11.86 -5.33
C GLU A 221 7.43 -10.49 -5.91
N TYR A 222 6.26 -9.97 -5.53
CA TYR A 222 5.72 -8.69 -5.96
C TYR A 222 6.46 -7.49 -5.34
N ILE A 223 6.77 -7.57 -4.05
CA ILE A 223 7.55 -6.57 -3.31
C ILE A 223 9.03 -6.78 -3.60
N VAL A 224 9.65 -5.81 -4.29
CA VAL A 224 11.04 -5.90 -4.75
C VAL A 224 12.05 -5.20 -3.84
N GLU A 225 11.54 -4.34 -2.95
CA GLU A 225 12.26 -3.69 -1.86
C GLU A 225 11.25 -3.30 -0.77
N ALA A 226 11.62 -3.45 0.49
CA ALA A 226 10.85 -2.96 1.61
C ALA A 226 11.78 -2.47 2.73
N LYS A 227 11.40 -1.36 3.35
CA LYS A 227 12.02 -0.76 4.52
C LYS A 227 10.94 -0.42 5.52
N HIS A 228 11.10 -0.91 6.74
CA HIS A 228 10.09 -0.76 7.77
C HIS A 228 10.77 -0.51 9.12
N ILE A 229 10.32 0.50 9.86
CA ILE A 229 10.94 0.80 11.16
C ILE A 229 10.48 -0.11 12.30
N ARG A 230 9.21 -0.56 12.30
CA ARG A 230 8.68 -1.61 13.21
C ARG A 230 9.25 -3.03 12.97
N ALA A 231 10.45 -3.15 12.42
CA ALA A 231 11.15 -4.42 12.29
C ALA A 231 11.62 -4.94 13.66
N GLU A 232 10.67 -5.30 14.53
CA GLU A 232 10.93 -6.18 15.66
C GLU A 232 11.51 -7.50 15.12
N PRO A 233 12.58 -8.06 15.71
CA PRO A 233 13.29 -9.23 15.17
C PRO A 233 12.39 -10.45 14.90
N GLU A 234 11.26 -10.54 15.59
CA GLU A 234 10.29 -11.65 15.47
C GLU A 234 9.28 -11.48 14.32
N PHE A 235 9.13 -10.27 13.75
CA PHE A 235 8.17 -9.93 12.69
C PHE A 235 8.84 -9.50 11.37
N ASN A 236 10.17 -9.63 11.30
CA ASN A 236 11.03 -9.01 10.29
C ASN A 236 10.86 -9.59 8.86
N GLU A 237 10.24 -10.77 8.71
CA GLU A 237 9.97 -11.39 7.40
C GLU A 237 8.52 -11.24 6.92
N GLU A 238 7.66 -10.61 7.73
CA GLU A 238 6.20 -10.66 7.62
C GLU A 238 5.57 -9.30 7.26
N HIS A 239 6.20 -8.20 7.70
CA HIS A 239 5.83 -6.84 7.33
C HIS A 239 6.45 -6.43 6.00
N ILE A 240 5.72 -6.64 4.93
CA ILE A 240 6.24 -6.51 3.55
C ILE A 240 5.85 -5.19 2.88
N GLY A 241 5.19 -4.28 3.60
CA GLY A 241 4.85 -2.94 3.11
C GLY A 241 3.81 -2.97 2.00
N LEU A 242 2.83 -3.87 2.09
CA LEU A 242 1.65 -3.90 1.23
C LEU A 242 0.39 -4.01 2.08
N GLY A 243 -0.44 -2.99 2.01
CA GLY A 243 -1.72 -2.90 2.68
C GLY A 243 -2.89 -3.42 1.85
N ILE A 244 -4.02 -3.63 2.50
CA ILE A 244 -5.34 -3.69 1.86
C ILE A 244 -6.39 -3.10 2.81
N LEU A 245 -7.20 -2.15 2.34
CA LEU A 245 -8.24 -1.53 3.15
C LEU A 245 -9.16 -2.60 3.76
N PHE A 246 -9.25 -2.57 5.08
CA PHE A 246 -10.15 -3.34 5.90
C PHE A 246 -11.23 -2.43 6.47
N LYS A 247 -12.45 -2.99 6.53
CA LYS A 247 -13.63 -2.28 7.02
C LYS A 247 -14.25 -3.09 8.14
N TYR A 248 -14.48 -2.46 9.29
CA TYR A 248 -15.27 -3.07 10.36
C TYR A 248 -16.73 -3.26 9.92
N PRO A 249 -17.38 -4.38 10.29
CA PRO A 249 -18.77 -4.67 9.89
C PRO A 249 -19.77 -3.58 10.25
N GLU A 250 -19.55 -2.90 11.38
CA GLU A 250 -20.47 -1.89 11.91
C GLU A 250 -20.36 -0.53 11.21
N SER A 251 -19.35 -0.34 10.36
CA SER A 251 -19.14 0.91 9.63
C SER A 251 -19.93 0.92 8.33
N ASN A 252 -20.50 2.07 7.94
CA ASN A 252 -20.98 2.31 6.57
C ASN A 252 -19.93 3.02 5.70
N PHE A 253 -18.76 3.32 6.26
CA PHE A 253 -17.70 4.02 5.58
C PHE A 253 -17.15 3.20 4.40
N GLY A 254 -16.96 3.86 3.26
CA GLY A 254 -16.29 3.26 2.11
C GLY A 254 -17.02 2.17 1.34
N SER A 255 -18.26 1.81 1.68
CA SER A 255 -18.99 0.75 0.97
C SER A 255 -19.09 0.99 -0.54
N TYR A 256 -19.30 2.24 -0.97
CA TYR A 256 -19.31 2.58 -2.39
C TYR A 256 -17.96 2.25 -3.06
N TYR A 257 -16.87 2.83 -2.56
CA TYR A 257 -15.52 2.64 -3.08
C TYR A 257 -15.08 1.16 -3.08
N ILE A 258 -15.38 0.42 -2.01
CA ILE A 258 -15.10 -1.02 -1.90
C ILE A 258 -15.83 -1.82 -2.98
N ASN A 259 -17.11 -1.51 -3.25
CA ASN A 259 -17.92 -2.25 -4.22
C ASN A 259 -17.65 -1.82 -5.68
N THR A 260 -17.13 -0.61 -5.90
CA THR A 260 -16.80 -0.12 -7.24
C THR A 260 -15.37 -0.44 -7.67
N ASN A 261 -14.44 -0.62 -6.72
CA ASN A 261 -13.05 -0.99 -6.99
C ASN A 261 -12.94 -2.38 -7.66
N GLU A 262 -12.30 -2.43 -8.83
CA GLU A 262 -12.16 -3.62 -9.66
C GLU A 262 -11.29 -4.68 -8.98
N THR A 263 -10.20 -4.27 -8.34
CA THR A 263 -9.30 -5.17 -7.61
C THR A 263 -10.06 -5.93 -6.51
N TYR A 264 -10.89 -5.24 -5.74
CA TYR A 264 -11.63 -5.85 -4.64
C TYR A 264 -12.69 -6.82 -5.13
N ARG A 265 -13.39 -6.50 -6.22
CA ARG A 265 -14.32 -7.43 -6.86
C ARG A 265 -13.63 -8.65 -7.47
N ASN A 266 -12.50 -8.45 -8.13
CA ASN A 266 -11.78 -9.51 -8.84
C ASN A 266 -11.14 -10.51 -7.87
N THR A 267 -10.68 -10.03 -6.72
CA THR A 267 -10.14 -10.85 -5.62
C THR A 267 -11.23 -11.43 -4.72
N GLY A 268 -12.44 -10.88 -4.74
CA GLY A 268 -13.50 -11.24 -3.79
C GLY A 268 -13.31 -10.64 -2.39
N TRP A 269 -12.33 -9.74 -2.20
CA TRP A 269 -12.11 -9.04 -0.93
C TRP A 269 -13.38 -8.32 -0.46
N ASN A 270 -14.14 -7.72 -1.37
CA ASN A 270 -15.41 -7.07 -1.06
C ASN A 270 -16.43 -8.02 -0.40
N LEU A 271 -16.44 -9.31 -0.74
CA LEU A 271 -17.35 -10.31 -0.15
C LEU A 271 -17.00 -10.61 1.32
N LEU A 272 -15.75 -10.37 1.70
CA LEU A 272 -15.21 -10.67 3.01
C LEU A 272 -15.47 -9.53 4.00
N ILE A 273 -15.25 -8.28 3.55
CA ILE A 273 -15.37 -7.08 4.39
C ILE A 273 -16.70 -6.32 4.24
N ASN A 274 -17.60 -6.80 3.37
CA ASN A 274 -18.94 -6.24 3.20
C ASN A 274 -20.00 -7.36 3.05
N PRO A 275 -20.29 -8.10 4.14
CA PRO A 275 -21.10 -9.33 4.08
C PRO A 275 -22.59 -9.10 3.82
N ASP A 276 -23.09 -7.86 3.85
CA ASP A 276 -24.50 -7.54 3.59
C ASP A 276 -24.84 -7.47 2.08
N ASN A 277 -23.86 -7.78 1.20
CA ASN A 277 -24.04 -7.99 -0.23
C ASN A 277 -24.05 -9.48 -0.62
#